data_AF-G7DY35-F1
#
_entry.id   AF-G7DY35-F1
#
_cell.length_a   1.000
_cell.length_b   1.000
_cell.length_c   1.000
_cell.angle_alpha   90.00
_cell.angle_beta   90.00
_cell.angle_gamma   90.00
#
_symmetry.space_group_name_H-M   'P 1'
#
loop_
_entity.id
_entity.type
_entity.pdbx_description
1 polymer ?
#
loop_
_entity_poly.entity_id
_entity_poly.type
_entity_poly.pdbx_seq_one_letter_code
_entity_poly.pdbx_strand_id
1 'polypeptide(L)'
;MQACLCMSVRRFSSSARQTAKSMTQQGWLTSDDIRYRNGLLKTLPRQNRLQLLKKYPHGDPNVQARQLVERQDAAVVEARLAALQARLEAEKSKGRASPYAVPQVGPSGNLPVYGDSKNGARMTVIRKIEGDLTALQLDLVNHFAQEDIKFESRVVQHFSRIEIKSPLPLTAHVKAFLASKRAIL
;
A
#
# COMPACT_ATOMS: atom_id res chain seq x y z
N MET A 1 -0.34 24.43 -47.64
CA MET A 1 0.68 23.66 -46.89
C MET A 1 -0.02 22.48 -46.23
N GLN A 2 0.29 21.26 -46.69
CA GLN A 2 -0.33 20.00 -46.28
C GLN A 2 0.69 19.25 -45.43
N ALA A 3 0.31 18.72 -44.25
CA ALA A 3 1.17 17.87 -43.44
C ALA A 3 0.43 16.58 -43.03
N CYS A 4 1.18 15.49 -43.12
CA CYS A 4 0.79 14.09 -43.15
C CYS A 4 0.22 13.49 -41.86
N LEU A 5 -0.60 12.46 -42.10
CA LEU A 5 -0.94 11.33 -41.23
C LEU A 5 0.28 10.71 -40.51
N CYS A 6 0.04 10.23 -39.28
CA CYS A 6 0.81 9.11 -38.73
C CYS A 6 -0.12 8.00 -38.24
N MET A 7 -0.05 6.85 -38.93
CA MET A 7 -0.77 5.62 -38.63
C MET A 7 -0.08 4.84 -37.51
N SER A 8 -0.84 4.37 -36.51
CA SER A 8 -0.42 3.26 -35.65
C SER A 8 -1.07 1.96 -36.13
N VAL A 9 -0.36 1.25 -37.00
CA VAL A 9 -0.70 -0.11 -37.44
C VAL A 9 -0.28 -1.10 -36.35
N ARG A 10 -1.25 -1.71 -35.66
CA ARG A 10 -0.99 -2.89 -34.82
C ARG A 10 -0.53 -4.04 -35.72
N ARG A 11 0.76 -4.40 -35.64
CA ARG A 11 1.32 -5.59 -36.30
C ARG A 11 0.70 -6.85 -35.68
N PHE A 12 -0.27 -7.43 -36.37
CA PHE A 12 -0.72 -8.81 -36.14
C PHE A 12 0.45 -9.77 -36.43
N SER A 13 0.81 -10.63 -35.49
CA SER A 13 1.91 -11.58 -35.62
C SER A 13 1.71 -12.51 -36.83
N SER A 14 2.78 -12.71 -37.59
CA SER A 14 2.83 -13.54 -38.81
C SER A 14 2.51 -15.02 -38.56
N SER A 15 2.73 -15.51 -37.33
CA SER A 15 2.46 -16.89 -36.90
C SER A 15 0.97 -17.27 -36.96
N ALA A 16 0.07 -16.39 -36.51
CA ALA A 16 -1.38 -16.66 -36.50
C ALA A 16 -2.01 -16.72 -37.90
N ARG A 17 -1.41 -16.03 -38.89
CA ARG A 17 -1.89 -16.09 -40.30
C ARG A 17 -1.48 -17.38 -41.00
N GLN A 18 -0.38 -18.01 -40.57
CA GLN A 18 0.11 -19.25 -41.18
C GLN A 18 -0.69 -20.46 -40.70
N THR A 19 -1.04 -20.53 -39.42
CA THR A 19 -1.89 -21.61 -38.87
C THR A 19 -3.31 -21.60 -39.44
N ALA A 20 -3.93 -20.42 -39.59
CA ALA A 20 -5.27 -20.30 -40.17
C ALA A 20 -5.35 -20.78 -41.64
N LYS A 21 -4.30 -20.56 -42.45
CA LYS A 21 -4.23 -21.04 -43.83
C LYS A 21 -4.09 -22.56 -43.93
N SER A 22 -3.37 -23.19 -43.00
CA SER A 22 -3.19 -24.65 -42.97
C SER A 22 -4.49 -25.39 -42.63
N MET A 23 -5.34 -24.84 -41.74
CA MET A 23 -6.58 -25.49 -41.33
C MET A 23 -7.67 -25.45 -42.42
N THR A 24 -7.68 -24.43 -43.29
CA THR A 24 -8.53 -24.39 -44.50
C THR A 24 -8.10 -25.41 -45.55
N GLN A 25 -6.80 -25.69 -45.68
CA GLN A 25 -6.30 -26.67 -46.66
C GLN A 25 -6.59 -28.12 -46.24
N GLN A 26 -6.74 -28.38 -44.94
CA GLN A 26 -7.08 -29.70 -44.40
C GLN A 26 -8.60 -29.95 -44.29
N GLY A 27 -9.45 -29.01 -44.70
CA GLY A 27 -10.92 -29.19 -44.75
C GLY A 27 -11.67 -29.06 -43.41
N TRP A 28 -11.00 -28.69 -42.32
CA TRP A 28 -11.61 -28.69 -40.97
C TRP A 28 -12.42 -27.42 -40.65
N LEU A 29 -12.14 -26.29 -41.31
CA LEU A 29 -12.82 -25.01 -41.09
C LEU A 29 -13.02 -24.27 -42.41
N THR A 30 -14.21 -23.69 -42.61
CA THR A 30 -14.47 -22.84 -43.77
C THR A 30 -13.91 -21.43 -43.58
N SER A 31 -13.69 -20.71 -44.69
CA SER A 31 -13.29 -19.29 -44.65
C SER A 31 -14.24 -18.44 -43.81
N ASP A 32 -15.52 -18.80 -43.76
CA ASP A 32 -16.55 -18.11 -42.99
C ASP A 32 -16.45 -18.45 -41.48
N ASP A 33 -16.10 -19.68 -41.11
CA ASP A 33 -15.78 -20.05 -39.72
C ASP A 33 -14.55 -19.28 -39.19
N ILE A 34 -13.53 -19.08 -40.04
CA ILE A 34 -12.33 -18.30 -39.67
C ILE A 34 -12.68 -16.82 -39.48
N ARG A 35 -13.53 -16.26 -40.35
CA ARG A 35 -14.01 -14.87 -40.22
C ARG A 35 -14.86 -14.68 -38.96
N TYR A 36 -15.68 -15.67 -38.60
CA TYR A 36 -16.43 -15.70 -37.34
C TYR A 36 -15.49 -15.61 -36.14
N ARG A 37 -14.49 -16.49 -36.05
CA ARG A 37 -13.55 -16.57 -34.92
C ARG A 37 -12.67 -15.32 -34.75
N ASN A 38 -12.44 -14.59 -35.84
CA ASN A 38 -11.68 -13.33 -35.83
C ASN A 38 -12.56 -12.09 -35.57
N GLY A 39 -13.84 -12.26 -35.23
CA GLY A 39 -14.76 -11.15 -34.96
C GLY A 39 -15.17 -10.34 -36.20
N LEU A 40 -14.95 -10.88 -37.42
CA LEU A 40 -15.27 -10.24 -38.71
C LEU A 40 -16.67 -10.62 -39.23
N LEU A 41 -17.57 -11.05 -38.36
CA LEU A 41 -18.96 -11.39 -38.67
C LEU A 41 -19.72 -10.32 -39.47
N LYS A 42 -19.34 -9.04 -39.31
CA LYS A 42 -19.99 -7.90 -39.98
C LYS A 42 -19.68 -7.83 -41.48
N THR A 43 -18.63 -8.49 -41.95
CA THR A 43 -18.24 -8.52 -43.37
C THR A 43 -18.85 -9.69 -44.14
N LEU A 44 -19.64 -10.54 -43.47
CA LEU A 44 -20.31 -11.69 -44.07
C LEU A 44 -21.74 -11.34 -44.52
N PRO A 45 -22.24 -11.99 -45.59
CA PRO A 45 -23.64 -11.89 -45.97
C PRO A 45 -24.56 -12.28 -44.81
N ARG A 46 -25.72 -11.62 -44.70
CA ARG A 46 -26.67 -11.81 -43.60
C ARG A 46 -27.08 -13.28 -43.40
N GLN A 47 -27.23 -14.05 -44.49
CA GLN A 47 -27.59 -15.47 -44.45
C GLN A 47 -26.48 -16.32 -43.80
N ASN A 48 -25.23 -16.16 -44.24
CA ASN A 48 -24.08 -16.91 -43.68
C ASN A 48 -23.85 -16.54 -42.21
N ARG A 49 -24.03 -15.27 -41.85
CA ARG A 49 -23.95 -14.80 -40.46
C ARG A 49 -24.97 -15.52 -39.56
N LEU A 50 -26.21 -15.67 -40.02
CA LEU A 50 -27.25 -16.39 -39.27
C LEU A 50 -26.98 -17.89 -39.16
N GLN A 51 -26.44 -18.51 -40.21
CA GLN A 51 -26.06 -19.93 -40.17
C GLN A 51 -24.92 -20.17 -39.16
N LEU A 52 -23.91 -19.30 -39.13
CA LEU A 52 -22.81 -19.39 -38.16
C LEU A 52 -23.28 -19.14 -36.72
N LEU A 53 -24.20 -18.20 -36.50
CA LEU A 53 -24.79 -17.98 -35.18
C LEU A 53 -25.64 -19.16 -34.70
N LYS A 54 -26.31 -19.89 -35.61
CA LYS A 54 -26.99 -21.15 -35.30
C LYS A 54 -25.99 -22.28 -35.00
N LYS A 55 -24.86 -22.32 -35.72
CA LYS A 55 -23.79 -23.32 -35.55
C LYS A 55 -23.01 -23.11 -34.24
N TYR A 56 -22.85 -21.87 -33.77
CA TYR A 56 -22.16 -21.51 -32.53
C TYR A 56 -23.06 -20.65 -31.61
N PRO A 57 -23.97 -21.28 -30.84
CA PRO A 57 -25.00 -20.56 -30.07
C PRO A 57 -24.45 -19.81 -28.85
N HIS A 58 -23.25 -20.13 -28.37
CA HIS A 58 -22.71 -19.58 -27.12
C HIS A 58 -21.95 -18.24 -27.27
N GLY A 59 -22.06 -17.58 -28.43
CA GLY A 59 -21.32 -16.35 -28.71
C GLY A 59 -19.85 -16.62 -29.03
N ASP A 60 -19.18 -15.59 -29.57
CA ASP A 60 -17.83 -15.69 -30.11
C ASP A 60 -16.86 -16.28 -29.07
N PRO A 61 -16.20 -17.44 -29.34
CA PRO A 61 -15.33 -18.11 -28.36
C PRO A 61 -14.17 -17.22 -27.89
N ASN A 62 -13.82 -16.21 -28.68
CA ASN A 62 -12.81 -15.21 -28.32
C ASN A 62 -13.28 -14.28 -27.19
N VAL A 63 -14.58 -14.02 -27.08
CA VAL A 63 -15.16 -13.18 -26.03
C VAL A 63 -15.20 -13.92 -24.70
N GLN A 64 -15.56 -15.20 -24.71
CA GLN A 64 -15.54 -16.04 -23.50
C GLN A 64 -14.11 -16.23 -22.96
N ALA A 65 -13.14 -16.45 -23.86
CA ALA A 65 -11.74 -16.57 -23.47
C ALA A 65 -11.20 -15.26 -22.85
N ARG A 66 -11.57 -14.10 -23.40
CA ARG A 66 -11.19 -12.79 -22.83
C ARG A 66 -11.79 -12.56 -21.44
N GLN A 67 -13.07 -12.88 -21.25
CA GLN A 67 -13.75 -12.73 -19.97
C GLN A 67 -13.16 -13.64 -18.87
N LEU A 68 -12.69 -14.84 -19.23
CA LEU A 68 -12.02 -15.74 -18.28
C LEU A 68 -10.64 -15.22 -17.85
N VAL A 69 -9.86 -14.68 -18.78
CA VAL A 69 -8.54 -14.08 -18.48
C VAL A 69 -8.70 -12.84 -17.60
N GLU A 70 -9.65 -11.95 -17.91
CA GLU A 70 -9.93 -10.76 -17.10
C GLU A 70 -10.35 -11.10 -15.66
N ARG A 71 -11.12 -12.18 -15.47
CA ARG A 71 -11.50 -12.66 -14.12
C ARG A 71 -10.32 -13.22 -13.34
N GLN A 72 -9.40 -13.92 -14.01
CA GLN A 72 -8.19 -14.44 -13.37
C GLN A 72 -7.24 -13.30 -12.97
N ASP A 73 -7.08 -12.30 -13.84
CA ASP A 73 -6.25 -11.14 -13.55
C ASP A 73 -6.82 -10.32 -12.37
N ALA A 74 -8.14 -10.15 -12.29
CA ALA A 74 -8.78 -9.47 -11.17
C ALA A 74 -8.54 -10.19 -9.83
N ALA A 75 -8.70 -11.52 -9.79
CA ALA A 75 -8.46 -12.32 -8.60
C ALA A 75 -6.98 -12.29 -8.15
N VAL A 76 -6.05 -12.29 -9.11
CA VAL A 76 -4.61 -12.17 -8.84
C VAL A 76 -4.27 -10.78 -8.28
N VAL A 77 -4.89 -9.73 -8.79
CA VAL A 77 -4.71 -8.36 -8.28
C VAL A 77 -5.26 -8.22 -6.86
N GLU A 78 -6.45 -8.75 -6.58
CA GLU A 78 -7.03 -8.75 -5.23
C GLU A 78 -6.17 -9.53 -4.24
N ALA A 79 -5.72 -10.73 -4.60
CA ALA A 79 -4.81 -11.52 -3.76
C ALA A 79 -3.50 -10.77 -3.46
N ARG A 80 -2.98 -10.03 -4.44
CA ARG A 80 -1.76 -9.23 -4.29
C ARG A 80 -1.96 -8.01 -3.39
N LEU A 81 -3.12 -7.36 -3.46
CA LEU A 81 -3.49 -6.27 -2.56
C LEU A 81 -3.67 -6.77 -1.12
N ALA A 82 -4.36 -7.89 -0.94
CA ALA A 82 -4.51 -8.52 0.37
C ALA A 82 -3.16 -8.92 0.99
N ALA A 83 -2.24 -9.47 0.18
CA ALA A 83 -0.89 -9.81 0.64
C ALA A 83 -0.06 -8.57 1.03
N LEU A 84 -0.22 -7.44 0.34
CA LEU A 84 0.42 -6.17 0.71
C LEU A 84 -0.15 -5.59 2.01
N GLN A 85 -1.47 -5.66 2.20
CA GLN A 85 -2.12 -5.25 3.45
C GLN A 85 -1.68 -6.12 4.62
N ALA A 86 -1.67 -7.45 4.45
CA ALA A 86 -1.20 -8.38 5.47
C ALA A 86 0.29 -8.16 5.83
N ARG A 87 1.14 -7.82 4.84
CA ARG A 87 2.53 -7.43 5.10
C ARG A 87 2.61 -6.12 5.89
N LEU A 88 1.79 -5.13 5.57
CA LEU A 88 1.79 -3.84 6.26
C LEU A 88 1.26 -3.96 7.70
N GLU A 89 0.29 -4.84 7.95
CA GLU A 89 -0.19 -5.19 9.29
C GLU A 89 0.82 -6.05 10.06
N ALA A 90 1.54 -6.95 9.38
CA ALA A 90 2.65 -7.70 9.95
C ALA A 90 3.81 -6.79 10.37
N GLU A 91 4.14 -5.75 9.58
CA GLU A 91 5.14 -4.73 9.94
C GLU A 91 4.67 -3.80 11.06
N LYS A 92 3.36 -3.55 11.19
CA LYS A 92 2.80 -2.82 12.35
C LYS A 92 2.80 -3.66 13.62
N SER A 93 2.59 -4.97 13.52
CA SER A 93 2.51 -5.90 14.65
C SER A 93 3.86 -6.45 15.10
N LYS A 94 4.83 -6.56 14.18
CA LYS A 94 6.26 -6.63 14.52
C LYS A 94 6.66 -5.25 14.99
N GLY A 95 6.43 -4.98 16.28
CA GLY A 95 6.67 -3.69 16.91
C GLY A 95 7.87 -3.00 16.29
N ARG A 96 7.61 -1.97 15.49
CA ARG A 96 8.65 -1.11 14.93
C ARG A 96 9.49 -0.74 16.13
N ALA A 97 10.72 -1.26 16.21
CA ALA A 97 11.61 -0.98 17.31
C ALA A 97 11.65 0.53 17.41
N SER A 98 10.97 1.08 18.42
CA SER A 98 10.91 2.51 18.60
C SER A 98 12.38 2.94 18.68
N PRO A 99 12.81 3.98 17.95
CA PRO A 99 14.21 4.38 17.93
C PRO A 99 14.71 4.73 19.34
N TYR A 100 13.78 4.94 20.27
CA TYR A 100 14.00 5.06 21.70
C TYR A 100 13.14 4.07 22.50
N ALA A 101 13.63 3.69 23.69
CA ALA A 101 12.86 2.98 24.71
C ALA A 101 13.00 3.69 26.05
N VAL A 102 11.95 3.61 26.88
CA VAL A 102 11.96 4.16 28.24
C VAL A 102 11.59 3.05 29.21
N PRO A 103 12.59 2.29 29.72
CA PRO A 103 12.37 1.22 30.70
C PRO A 103 11.66 1.71 31.96
N GLN A 104 10.80 0.86 32.49
CA GLN A 104 10.14 1.11 33.77
C GLN A 104 11.11 1.01 34.95
N VAL A 105 10.79 1.72 36.03
CA VAL A 105 11.57 1.74 37.26
C VAL A 105 11.01 0.72 38.25
N GLY A 106 11.78 -0.37 38.44
CA GLY A 106 11.55 -1.35 39.50
C GLY A 106 10.35 -2.28 39.25
N PRO A 107 10.05 -3.18 40.21
CA PRO A 107 8.98 -4.18 40.07
C PRO A 107 7.58 -3.57 39.95
N SER A 108 7.41 -2.32 40.38
CA SER A 108 6.14 -1.58 40.35
C SER A 108 5.76 -1.05 38.96
N GLY A 109 6.66 -1.15 37.98
CA GLY A 109 6.37 -0.72 36.61
C GLY A 109 6.17 0.79 36.44
N ASN A 110 6.78 1.61 37.30
CA ASN A 110 6.59 3.05 37.27
C ASN A 110 7.45 3.71 36.19
N LEU A 111 6.89 4.62 35.40
CA LEU A 111 7.65 5.36 34.40
C LEU A 111 8.64 6.34 35.05
N PRO A 112 9.88 6.45 34.53
CA PRO A 112 10.94 7.34 35.04
C PRO A 112 10.71 8.82 34.68
N VAL A 113 9.50 9.32 34.95
CA VAL A 113 9.09 10.71 34.69
C VAL A 113 8.82 11.40 36.02
N TYR A 114 9.57 12.47 36.28
CA TYR A 114 9.58 13.18 37.56
C TYR A 114 9.32 14.67 37.36
N GLY A 115 8.59 15.28 38.29
CA GLY A 115 8.61 16.73 38.43
C GLY A 115 9.86 17.16 39.19
N ASP A 116 10.50 18.22 38.75
CA ASP A 116 11.67 18.84 39.38
C ASP A 116 11.48 20.36 39.37
N SER A 117 12.30 21.09 40.12
CA SER A 117 12.26 22.56 40.17
C SER A 117 13.67 23.12 40.15
N LYS A 118 13.98 23.92 39.13
CA LYS A 118 15.30 24.52 38.95
C LYS A 118 15.16 26.02 38.79
N ASN A 119 15.86 26.78 39.64
CA ASN A 119 15.81 28.25 39.67
C ASN A 119 14.38 28.81 39.80
N GLY A 120 13.53 28.16 40.60
CA GLY A 120 12.12 28.55 40.77
C GLY A 120 11.19 28.20 39.61
N ALA A 121 11.73 27.67 38.50
CA ALA A 121 10.92 27.18 37.38
C ALA A 121 10.60 25.69 37.55
N ARG A 122 9.33 25.33 37.31
CA ARG A 122 8.89 23.94 37.27
C ARG A 122 9.42 23.27 36.02
N MET A 123 9.87 22.03 36.17
CA MET A 123 10.33 21.22 35.06
C MET A 123 9.91 19.76 35.21
N THR A 124 9.76 19.07 34.09
CA THR A 124 9.52 17.63 34.04
C THR A 124 10.76 16.97 33.45
N VAL A 125 11.26 15.93 34.12
CA VAL A 125 12.47 15.21 33.72
C VAL A 125 12.10 13.77 33.39
N ILE A 126 12.44 13.36 32.17
CA ILE A 126 12.32 11.97 31.71
C ILE A 126 13.70 11.35 31.79
N ARG A 127 13.88 10.31 32.60
CA ARG A 127 15.16 9.62 32.80
C ARG A 127 15.15 8.24 32.15
N LYS A 128 16.34 7.60 32.14
CA LYS A 128 16.54 6.23 31.66
C LYS A 128 16.01 6.04 30.23
N ILE A 129 16.34 6.97 29.34
CA ILE A 129 15.98 6.82 27.93
C ILE A 129 17.09 6.04 27.26
N GLU A 130 16.74 4.99 26.54
CA GLU A 130 17.65 4.18 25.74
C GLU A 130 17.40 4.47 24.25
N GLY A 131 18.45 4.47 23.44
CA GLY A 131 18.35 4.78 22.01
C GLY A 131 18.39 6.28 21.70
N ASP A 132 17.63 6.69 20.68
CA ASP A 132 17.67 8.04 20.11
C ASP A 132 16.81 9.04 20.90
N LEU A 133 17.49 9.85 21.72
CA LEU A 133 16.89 10.93 22.49
C LEU A 133 16.22 12.00 21.63
N THR A 134 16.74 12.26 20.42
CA THR A 134 16.23 13.31 19.54
C THR A 134 14.90 12.90 18.92
N ALA A 135 14.74 11.61 18.58
CA ALA A 135 13.47 11.06 18.13
C ALA A 135 12.38 11.16 19.22
N LEU A 136 12.72 10.87 20.48
CA LEU A 136 11.78 11.06 21.59
C LEU A 136 11.42 12.54 21.79
N GLN A 137 12.40 13.44 21.71
CA GLN A 137 12.16 14.88 21.82
C GLN A 137 11.20 15.37 20.72
N LEU A 138 11.44 14.95 19.48
CA LEU A 138 10.61 15.33 18.34
C LEU A 138 9.17 14.82 18.50
N ASP A 139 9.00 13.57 18.94
CA ASP A 139 7.68 12.99 19.17
C ASP A 139 6.91 13.74 20.28
N LEU A 140 7.60 14.16 21.35
CA LEU A 140 7.00 14.98 22.41
C LEU A 140 6.55 16.35 21.89
N VAL A 141 7.39 17.02 21.08
CA VAL A 141 7.05 18.31 20.45
C VAL A 141 5.82 18.15 19.56
N ASN A 142 5.77 17.11 18.75
CA ASN A 142 4.64 16.84 17.87
C ASN A 142 3.35 16.55 18.64
N HIS A 143 3.44 15.81 19.74
CA HIS A 143 2.28 15.48 20.56
C HIS A 143 1.70 16.72 21.26
N PHE A 144 2.53 17.50 21.93
CA PHE A 144 2.07 18.69 22.65
C PHE A 144 1.70 19.86 21.72
N ALA A 145 2.22 19.89 20.49
CA ALA A 145 1.75 20.82 19.47
C ALA A 145 0.27 20.57 19.10
N GLN A 146 -0.21 19.33 19.18
CA GLN A 146 -1.63 19.02 18.96
C GLN A 146 -2.51 19.48 20.12
N GLU A 147 -1.95 19.56 21.34
CA GLU A 147 -2.65 19.98 22.56
C GLU A 147 -2.55 21.49 22.81
N ASP A 148 -1.89 22.25 21.91
CA ASP A 148 -1.57 23.69 22.06
C ASP A 148 -0.81 24.03 23.36
N ILE A 149 -0.01 23.08 23.85
CA ILE A 149 0.78 23.25 25.07
C ILE A 149 2.17 23.77 24.70
N LYS A 150 2.48 24.99 25.17
CA LYS A 150 3.81 25.59 25.01
C LYS A 150 4.78 25.07 26.07
N PHE A 151 5.90 24.51 25.63
CA PHE A 151 6.98 24.05 26.49
C PHE A 151 8.34 24.18 25.80
N GLU A 152 9.40 24.25 26.60
CA GLU A 152 10.78 24.15 26.10
C GLU A 152 11.34 22.79 26.48
N SER A 153 11.98 22.09 25.54
CA SER A 153 12.68 20.84 25.84
C SER A 153 14.18 20.96 25.60
N ARG A 154 14.95 20.31 26.47
CA ARG A 154 16.40 20.20 26.37
C ARG A 154 16.81 18.74 26.49
N VAL A 155 17.55 18.26 25.51
CA VAL A 155 18.18 16.94 25.57
C VAL A 155 19.49 17.05 26.33
N VAL A 156 19.68 16.18 27.31
CA VAL A 156 20.93 16.05 28.06
C VAL A 156 21.51 14.68 27.78
N GLN A 157 22.30 14.60 26.70
CA GLN A 157 22.83 13.33 26.16
C GLN A 157 23.66 12.55 27.19
N HIS A 158 24.50 13.23 27.96
CA HIS A 158 25.39 12.57 28.93
C HIS A 158 24.66 11.78 30.03
N PHE A 159 23.44 12.18 30.37
CA PHE A 159 22.61 11.52 31.40
C PHE A 159 21.43 10.75 30.81
N SER A 160 21.37 10.62 29.48
CA SER A 160 20.26 10.02 28.74
C SER A 160 18.89 10.45 29.27
N ARG A 161 18.72 11.77 29.39
CA ARG A 161 17.50 12.39 29.94
C ARG A 161 17.04 13.57 29.10
N ILE A 162 15.74 13.83 29.15
CA ILE A 162 15.13 15.02 28.56
C ILE A 162 14.54 15.86 29.68
N GLU A 163 14.90 17.15 29.67
CA GLU A 163 14.38 18.16 30.58
C GLU A 163 13.35 19.01 29.85
N ILE A 164 12.14 19.08 30.38
CA ILE A 164 11.02 19.85 29.83
C ILE A 164 10.71 20.98 30.80
N LYS A 165 10.84 22.22 30.38
CA LYS A 165 10.40 23.39 31.14
C LYS A 165 9.01 23.79 30.68
N SER A 166 8.11 23.92 31.64
CA SER A 166 6.73 24.31 31.38
C SER A 166 6.16 25.05 32.59
N PRO A 167 5.26 26.02 32.38
CA PRO A 167 4.54 26.65 33.49
C PRO A 167 3.57 25.65 34.17
N LEU A 168 3.07 24.68 33.42
CA LEU A 168 2.13 23.66 33.87
C LEU A 168 2.83 22.36 34.29
N PRO A 169 2.25 21.57 35.22
CA PRO A 169 2.75 20.25 35.57
C PRO A 169 2.46 19.23 34.46
N LEU A 170 3.44 18.96 33.61
CA LEU A 170 3.30 18.04 32.46
C LEU A 170 3.59 16.56 32.80
N THR A 171 3.98 16.25 34.03
CA THR A 171 4.35 14.89 34.45
C THR A 171 3.30 13.84 34.11
N ALA A 172 2.02 14.14 34.32
CA ALA A 172 0.93 13.21 34.03
C ALA A 172 0.72 13.00 32.52
N HIS A 173 0.76 14.08 31.75
CA HIS A 173 0.61 14.05 30.29
C HIS A 173 1.75 13.26 29.64
N VAL A 174 2.99 13.52 30.06
CA VAL A 174 4.17 12.78 29.58
C VAL A 174 4.07 11.29 29.92
N LYS A 175 3.59 10.94 31.13
CA LYS A 175 3.35 9.53 31.49
C LYS A 175 2.29 8.87 30.60
N ALA A 176 1.19 9.56 30.34
CA ALA A 176 0.12 9.08 29.45
C ALA A 176 0.64 8.89 28.02
N PHE A 177 1.41 9.85 27.51
CA PHE A 177 2.07 9.77 26.21
C PHE A 177 2.97 8.54 26.10
N LEU A 178 3.91 8.35 27.04
CA LEU A 178 4.82 7.21 27.03
C LEU A 178 4.09 5.87 27.17
N ALA A 179 3.03 5.82 27.98
CA ALA A 179 2.16 4.65 28.09
C ALA A 179 1.46 4.32 26.76
N SER A 180 0.99 5.34 26.02
CA SER A 180 0.33 5.15 24.73
C SER A 180 1.26 4.59 23.65
N LYS A 181 2.56 4.94 23.70
CA LYS A 181 3.50 4.71 22.61
C LYS A 181 4.07 3.28 22.54
N ARG A 182 3.68 2.36 23.44
CA ARG A 182 4.30 1.03 23.57
C ARG A 182 5.84 1.09 23.58
N ALA A 183 6.42 2.24 23.98
CA ALA A 183 7.87 2.44 24.13
C ALA A 183 8.37 1.95 25.51
N ILE A 184 7.54 1.14 26.16
CA ILE A 184 7.74 0.59 27.49
C ILE A 184 8.30 -0.83 27.31
N LEU A 185 9.52 -1.03 27.79
CA LEU A 185 10.15 -2.33 27.98
C LEU A 185 10.13 -2.70 29.47
#